data_AF-A0A5R2ATI6-F1
#
_entry.id   AF-A0A5R2ATI6-F1
#
_cell.length_a   1.000
_cell.length_b   1.000
_cell.length_c   1.000
_cell.angle_alpha   90.00
_cell.angle_beta   90.00
_cell.angle_gamma   90.00
#
_symmetry.space_group_name_H-M   'P 1'
#
loop_
_entity.id
_entity.type
_entity.pdbx_description
1 polymer ?
#
loop_
_entity_poly.entity_id
_entity_poly.type
_entity_poly.pdbx_seq_one_letter_code
_entity_poly.pdbx_strand_id
1 'polypeptide(L)'
;MSKEKIPKLFPAKVQRIVDDQIAKNSDLKQKDIASKLEQTPAGLSHILTGKTKTPSRAFLSALRREYHVDPNWVMDDLLPVDFKRRYLSEGKGAQKSLDEYEELWKAMKEKGCVKEMKMLLLEFSPKELDLTLNLIRKISSSAKS
;
A
#
# COMPACT_ATOMS: atom_id res chain seq x y z
N MET A 1 3.78 3.93 30.23
CA MET A 1 4.37 4.07 28.89
C MET A 1 3.30 4.53 27.92
N SER A 2 3.40 5.78 27.47
CA SER A 2 2.51 6.37 26.47
C SER A 2 2.61 5.55 25.19
N LYS A 3 1.50 5.00 24.70
CA LYS A 3 1.46 4.43 23.34
C LYS A 3 1.72 5.58 22.37
N GLU A 4 2.94 5.70 21.84
CA GLU A 4 3.22 6.62 20.75
C GLU A 4 2.25 6.31 19.61
N LYS A 5 1.32 7.25 19.35
CA LYS A 5 0.42 7.12 18.21
C LYS A 5 1.28 7.26 16.97
N ILE A 6 1.47 6.15 16.25
CA ILE A 6 2.09 6.15 14.93
C ILE A 6 1.34 7.21 14.09
N PRO A 7 2.02 8.25 13.58
CA PRO A 7 1.39 9.27 12.78
C PRO A 7 0.83 8.62 11.51
N LYS A 8 -0.41 8.96 11.15
CA LYS A 8 -1.01 8.48 9.90
C LYS A 8 -0.32 9.14 8.72
N LEU A 9 0.48 8.37 8.00
CA LEU A 9 1.25 8.86 6.86
C LEU A 9 0.48 8.78 5.55
N PHE A 10 -0.61 8.00 5.50
CA PHE A 10 -1.41 7.81 4.30
C PHE A 10 -1.76 9.13 3.55
N PRO A 11 -2.32 10.19 4.18
CA PRO A 11 -2.62 11.44 3.47
C PRO A 11 -1.37 12.11 2.89
N ALA A 12 -0.26 12.11 3.65
CA ALA A 12 1.00 12.69 3.22
C ALA A 12 1.63 11.90 2.05
N LYS A 13 1.48 10.57 2.04
CA LYS A 13 1.91 9.72 0.92
C LYS A 13 1.09 9.98 -0.32
N VAL A 14 -0.22 10.15 -0.20
CA VAL A 14 -1.07 10.52 -1.35
C VAL A 14 -0.73 11.91 -1.86
N GLN A 15 -0.50 12.88 -0.96
CA GLN A 15 -0.03 14.22 -1.34
C GLN A 15 1.27 14.14 -2.13
N ARG A 16 2.23 13.34 -1.66
CA ARG A 16 3.51 13.14 -2.35
C ARG A 16 3.33 12.58 -3.76
N ILE A 17 2.40 11.64 -3.96
CA ILE A 17 2.09 11.11 -5.29
C ILE A 17 1.54 12.21 -6.20
N VAL A 18 0.61 13.03 -5.70
CA VAL A 18 0.02 14.16 -6.44
C VAL A 18 1.13 15.13 -6.86
N ASP A 19 1.98 15.54 -5.93
CA ASP A 19 3.10 16.46 -6.18
C ASP A 19 4.07 15.89 -7.22
N ASP A 20 4.44 14.61 -7.08
CA ASP A 20 5.33 13.92 -8.03
C ASP A 20 4.72 13.87 -9.45
N GLN A 21 3.38 13.78 -9.60
CA GLN A 21 2.74 13.81 -10.93
C GLN A 21 2.65 15.21 -11.53
N ILE A 22 2.30 16.22 -10.72
CA ILE A 22 2.26 17.62 -11.17
C ILE A 22 3.68 18.08 -11.57
N ALA A 23 4.70 17.66 -10.84
CA ALA A 23 6.09 17.97 -11.18
C ALA A 23 6.55 17.31 -12.49
N LYS A 24 6.03 16.12 -12.83
CA LYS A 24 6.33 15.42 -14.10
C LYS A 24 5.57 16.00 -15.29
N ASN A 25 4.46 16.67 -15.06
CA ASN A 25 3.63 17.27 -16.10
C ASN A 25 2.93 18.50 -15.51
N SER A 26 3.44 19.69 -15.81
CA SER A 26 2.95 20.95 -15.26
C SER A 26 1.50 21.27 -15.63
N ASP A 27 0.97 20.64 -16.69
CA ASP A 27 -0.41 20.86 -17.14
C ASP A 27 -1.42 19.99 -16.36
N LEU A 28 -0.94 18.95 -15.66
CA LEU A 28 -1.78 18.11 -14.80
C LEU A 28 -2.22 18.91 -13.58
N LYS A 29 -3.54 19.07 -13.41
CA LYS A 29 -4.13 19.65 -12.21
C LYS A 29 -4.62 18.56 -11.28
N GLN A 30 -4.78 18.89 -10.00
CA GLN A 30 -5.30 17.96 -8.99
C GLN A 30 -6.65 17.33 -9.39
N LYS A 31 -7.51 18.06 -10.11
CA LYS A 31 -8.79 17.54 -10.64
C LYS A 31 -8.60 16.42 -11.66
N ASP A 32 -7.56 16.50 -12.49
CA ASP A 32 -7.28 15.53 -13.55
C ASP A 32 -6.68 14.27 -12.92
N ILE A 33 -5.84 14.44 -11.90
CA ILE A 33 -5.33 13.35 -11.06
C ILE A 33 -6.47 12.65 -10.32
N ALA A 34 -7.44 13.40 -9.77
CA ALA A 34 -8.61 12.82 -9.11
C ALA A 34 -9.39 11.91 -10.06
N SER A 35 -9.65 12.38 -11.29
CA SER A 35 -10.34 11.61 -12.33
C SER A 35 -9.62 10.30 -12.65
N LYS A 36 -8.29 10.35 -12.87
CA LYS A 36 -7.47 9.14 -13.10
C LYS A 36 -7.50 8.16 -11.93
N LEU A 37 -7.61 8.66 -10.70
CA LEU A 37 -7.71 7.84 -9.48
C LEU A 37 -9.13 7.39 -9.15
N GLU A 38 -10.07 7.53 -10.09
CA GLU A 38 -11.48 7.17 -9.90
C GLU A 38 -12.09 7.88 -8.68
N GLN A 39 -11.66 9.13 -8.43
CA GLN A 39 -12.13 9.99 -7.35
C GLN A 39 -12.79 11.25 -7.90
N THR A 40 -13.76 11.78 -7.15
CA THR A 40 -14.17 13.17 -7.34
C THR A 40 -13.09 14.11 -6.80
N PRO A 41 -13.01 15.37 -7.25
CA PRO A 41 -12.08 16.36 -6.68
C PRO A 41 -12.25 16.51 -5.15
N ALA A 42 -13.50 16.49 -4.67
CA ALA A 42 -13.80 16.51 -3.25
C ALA A 42 -13.35 15.23 -2.53
N GLY A 43 -13.53 14.06 -3.16
CA GLY A 43 -13.06 12.78 -2.64
C GLY A 43 -11.54 12.74 -2.46
N LEU A 44 -10.78 13.21 -3.46
CA LEU A 44 -9.33 13.34 -3.34
C LEU A 44 -8.94 14.34 -2.24
N SER A 45 -9.62 15.48 -2.14
CA SER A 45 -9.40 16.45 -1.07
C SER A 45 -9.65 15.86 0.33
N HIS A 46 -10.69 15.04 0.51
CA HIS A 46 -10.95 14.33 1.75
C HIS A 46 -9.85 13.32 2.12
N ILE A 47 -9.24 12.68 1.12
CA ILE A 47 -8.09 11.80 1.32
C ILE A 47 -6.88 12.61 1.81
N LEU A 48 -6.55 13.69 1.10
CA LEU A 48 -5.38 14.54 1.42
C LEU A 48 -5.49 15.23 2.79
N THR A 49 -6.70 15.58 3.20
CA THR A 49 -6.96 16.19 4.52
C THR A 49 -7.12 15.16 5.64
N GLY A 50 -7.01 13.86 5.34
CA GLY A 50 -7.14 12.79 6.33
C GLY A 50 -8.56 12.55 6.86
N LYS A 51 -9.58 13.13 6.23
CA LYS A 51 -11.00 12.84 6.52
C LYS A 51 -11.34 11.40 6.11
N THR A 52 -10.70 10.89 5.07
CA THR A 52 -10.79 9.47 4.68
C THR A 52 -9.76 8.65 5.45
N LYS A 53 -10.23 7.74 6.32
CA LYS A 53 -9.36 6.87 7.13
C LYS A 53 -8.91 5.60 6.40
N THR A 54 -9.69 5.15 5.43
CA THR A 54 -9.45 3.90 4.70
C THR A 54 -9.71 4.16 3.21
N PRO A 55 -8.70 4.01 2.34
CA PRO A 55 -8.91 4.12 0.90
C PRO A 55 -9.78 2.97 0.38
N SER A 56 -10.53 3.24 -0.69
CA SER A 56 -11.26 2.19 -1.40
C SER A 56 -10.29 1.29 -2.19
N ARG A 57 -10.72 0.06 -2.48
CA ARG A 57 -9.97 -0.86 -3.35
C ARG A 57 -9.76 -0.24 -4.74
N ALA A 58 -10.81 0.37 -5.30
CA ALA A 58 -10.76 1.05 -6.60
C ALA A 58 -9.65 2.11 -6.64
N PHE A 59 -9.54 2.94 -5.58
CA PHE A 59 -8.49 3.94 -5.47
C PHE A 59 -7.07 3.34 -5.46
N LEU A 60 -6.85 2.28 -4.67
CA LEU A 60 -5.54 1.60 -4.61
C LEU A 60 -5.19 0.92 -5.95
N SER A 61 -6.18 0.33 -6.62
CA SER A 61 -6.01 -0.23 -7.97
C SER A 61 -5.64 0.84 -8.98
N ALA A 62 -6.33 1.99 -8.97
CA ALA A 62 -6.06 3.10 -9.86
C ALA A 62 -4.67 3.72 -9.62
N LEU A 63 -4.24 3.87 -8.37
CA LEU A 63 -2.88 4.31 -8.02
C LEU A 63 -1.80 3.41 -8.64
N ARG A 64 -2.02 2.10 -8.57
CA ARG A 64 -1.10 1.10 -9.14
C ARG A 64 -1.12 1.12 -10.67
N ARG A 65 -2.31 1.25 -11.27
CA ARG A 65 -2.51 1.22 -12.73
C ARG A 65 -2.00 2.48 -13.41
N GLU A 66 -2.37 3.66 -12.92
CA GLU A 66 -2.11 4.94 -13.57
C GLU A 66 -0.71 5.49 -13.28
N TYR A 67 -0.18 5.23 -12.08
CA TYR A 67 1.05 5.86 -11.61
C TYR A 67 2.10 4.85 -11.14
N HIS A 68 1.86 3.55 -11.34
CA HIS A 68 2.76 2.48 -10.90
C HIS A 68 3.17 2.59 -9.43
N VAL A 69 2.29 3.10 -8.56
CA VAL A 69 2.57 3.21 -7.12
C VAL A 69 2.46 1.83 -6.46
N ASP A 70 3.34 1.54 -5.49
CA ASP A 70 3.23 0.35 -4.65
C ASP A 70 2.16 0.56 -3.56
N PRO A 71 1.01 -0.15 -3.60
CA PRO A 71 -0.05 0.00 -2.60
C PRO A 71 0.40 -0.37 -1.19
N ASN A 72 1.40 -1.26 -1.05
CA ASN A 72 1.92 -1.64 0.26
C ASN A 72 2.64 -0.46 0.92
N TRP A 73 3.42 0.30 0.15
CA TRP A 73 4.05 1.52 0.66
C TRP A 73 3.00 2.56 1.07
N VAL A 74 1.95 2.75 0.27
CA VAL A 74 0.88 3.72 0.57
C VAL A 74 0.20 3.42 1.91
N MET A 75 -0.02 2.14 2.22
CA MET A 75 -0.76 1.69 3.40
C MET A 75 0.11 1.42 4.64
N ASP A 76 1.42 1.26 4.50
CA ASP A 76 2.32 0.92 5.61
C ASP A 76 2.85 2.17 6.30
N ASP A 77 2.20 2.64 7.36
CA ASP A 77 2.61 3.82 8.14
C ASP A 77 4.02 3.70 8.79
N LEU A 78 4.66 2.52 8.76
CA LEU A 78 6.07 2.36 9.17
C LEU A 78 7.06 2.79 8.09
N LEU A 79 6.61 2.88 6.83
CA LEU A 79 7.44 3.34 5.72
C LEU A 79 7.32 4.86 5.56
N PRO A 80 8.45 5.59 5.43
CA PRO A 80 8.44 7.04 5.31
C PRO A 80 7.78 7.50 4.01
N VAL A 81 7.39 8.78 3.97
CA VAL A 81 6.82 9.41 2.76
C VAL A 81 7.83 9.39 1.61
N ASP A 82 9.10 9.74 1.86
CA ASP A 82 10.13 9.77 0.82
C ASP A 82 10.84 8.42 0.60
N PHE A 83 10.07 7.33 0.62
CA PHE A 83 10.62 6.00 0.39
C PHE A 83 11.11 5.84 -1.06
N LYS A 84 12.34 5.33 -1.25
CA LYS A 84 12.96 5.16 -2.58
C LYS A 84 12.22 4.16 -3.47
N ARG A 85 11.52 3.18 -2.90
CA ARG A 85 10.77 2.13 -3.61
C ARG A 85 9.25 2.35 -3.56
N ARG A 86 8.81 3.62 -3.58
CA ARG A 86 7.38 3.98 -3.58
C ARG A 86 6.66 3.72 -4.92
N TYR A 87 7.44 3.63 -6.00
CA TYR A 87 6.98 3.23 -7.32
C TYR A 87 7.50 1.84 -7.68
N LEU A 88 6.65 1.06 -8.33
CA LEU A 88 6.98 -0.22 -8.94
C LEU A 88 7.86 0.04 -10.16
N SER A 89 8.98 -0.68 -10.28
CA SER A 89 9.87 -0.56 -11.43
C SER A 89 9.20 -1.14 -12.69
N GLU A 90 9.16 -0.36 -13.76
CA GLU A 90 8.85 -0.84 -15.11
C GLU A 90 9.81 -1.99 -15.45
N GLY A 91 9.30 -3.22 -15.57
CA GLY A 91 10.10 -4.39 -15.96
C GLY A 91 10.42 -5.42 -14.87
N LYS A 92 10.07 -5.21 -13.59
CA LYS A 92 10.16 -6.32 -12.62
C LYS A 92 8.87 -7.14 -12.62
N GLY A 93 8.89 -8.15 -13.49
CA GLY A 93 8.06 -9.36 -13.56
C GLY A 93 6.68 -9.24 -12.96
N ALA A 94 5.65 -9.26 -13.83
CA ALA A 94 4.22 -9.41 -13.53
C ALA A 94 3.94 -9.71 -12.06
N GLN A 95 3.98 -8.67 -11.24
CA GLN A 95 3.64 -8.81 -9.84
C GLN A 95 2.15 -9.08 -9.84
N LYS A 96 1.75 -10.25 -9.31
CA LYS A 96 0.41 -10.80 -9.47
C LYS A 96 -0.69 -9.73 -9.42
N SER A 97 -1.66 -9.82 -10.33
CA SER A 97 -2.77 -8.88 -10.36
C SER A 97 -3.49 -8.89 -9.00
N LEU A 98 -4.16 -7.80 -8.63
CA LEU A 98 -4.95 -7.76 -7.39
C LEU A 98 -5.98 -8.90 -7.34
N ASP A 99 -6.44 -9.35 -8.50
CA ASP A 99 -7.40 -10.45 -8.64
C ASP A 99 -6.71 -11.82 -8.42
N GLU A 100 -5.49 -12.01 -8.90
CA GLU A 100 -4.68 -13.19 -8.59
C GLU A 100 -4.32 -13.27 -7.10
N TYR A 101 -4.16 -12.14 -6.40
CA TYR A 101 -4.02 -12.12 -4.94
C TYR A 101 -5.30 -12.55 -4.24
N GLU A 102 -6.47 -12.21 -4.80
CA GLU A 102 -7.76 -12.56 -4.23
C GLU A 102 -8.06 -14.06 -4.36
N GLU A 103 -7.76 -14.65 -5.51
CA GLU A 103 -7.85 -16.10 -5.71
C GLU A 103 -6.91 -16.85 -4.76
N LEU A 104 -5.67 -16.36 -4.61
CA LEU A 104 -4.69 -16.98 -3.73
C LEU A 104 -5.07 -16.82 -2.26
N TRP A 105 -5.64 -15.68 -1.86
CA TRP A 105 -6.18 -15.44 -0.54
C TRP A 105 -7.39 -16.33 -0.24
N LYS A 106 -8.30 -16.50 -1.20
CA LYS A 106 -9.44 -17.41 -1.10
C LYS A 106 -8.97 -18.85 -0.93
N ALA A 107 -8.03 -19.30 -1.76
CA ALA A 107 -7.44 -20.63 -1.66
C ALA A 107 -6.74 -20.87 -0.30
N MET A 108 -6.01 -19.88 0.23
CA MET A 108 -5.37 -19.98 1.56
C MET A 108 -6.40 -20.04 2.71
N LYS A 109 -7.55 -19.38 2.57
CA LYS A 109 -8.64 -19.51 3.54
C LYS A 109 -9.29 -20.88 3.48
N GLU A 110 -9.62 -21.35 2.28
CA GLU A 110 -10.25 -22.66 2.07
C GLU A 110 -9.37 -23.81 2.55
N LYS A 111 -8.04 -23.70 2.35
CA LYS A 111 -7.06 -24.68 2.85
C LYS A 111 -6.75 -24.56 4.34
N GLY A 112 -7.39 -23.64 5.08
CA GLY A 112 -7.18 -23.48 6.52
C GLY A 112 -5.88 -22.77 6.92
N CYS A 113 -5.00 -22.44 5.97
CA CYS A 113 -3.69 -21.83 6.23
C CYS A 113 -3.80 -20.52 7.01
N VAL A 114 -4.83 -19.70 6.76
CA VAL A 114 -5.06 -18.43 7.48
C VAL A 114 -5.39 -18.68 8.96
N LYS A 115 -6.13 -19.75 9.27
CA LYS A 115 -6.50 -20.10 10.65
C LYS A 115 -5.27 -20.59 11.40
N GLU A 116 -4.46 -21.46 10.78
CA GLU A 116 -3.22 -21.98 11.35
C GLU A 116 -2.21 -20.86 11.61
N MET A 117 -1.97 -19.99 10.64
CA MET A 117 -1.08 -18.84 10.82
C MET A 117 -1.55 -17.95 11.97
N LYS A 118 -2.86 -17.69 12.11
CA LYS A 118 -3.38 -16.91 13.23
C LYS A 118 -3.09 -17.57 14.58
N MET A 119 -3.29 -18.88 14.70
CA MET A 119 -3.00 -19.58 15.96
C MET A 119 -1.51 -19.51 16.31
N LEU A 120 -0.64 -19.77 15.33
CA LEU A 120 0.81 -19.68 15.51
C LEU A 120 1.25 -18.27 15.93
N LEU A 121 0.70 -17.23 15.30
CA LEU A 121 1.05 -15.84 15.61
C LEU A 121 0.56 -15.39 17.00
N LEU A 122 -0.45 -16.04 17.58
CA LEU A 122 -0.91 -15.75 18.94
C LEU A 122 0.08 -16.22 20.01
N GLU A 123 0.93 -17.20 19.68
CA GLU A 123 1.94 -17.75 20.59
C GLU A 123 3.23 -16.91 20.59
N PHE A 124 3.36 -15.95 19.66
CA PHE A 124 4.57 -15.19 19.48
C PHE A 124 4.57 -13.94 20.36
N SER A 125 5.70 -13.65 20.99
CA SER A 125 5.94 -12.35 21.61
C SER A 125 6.06 -11.24 20.55
N PRO A 126 5.90 -9.96 20.94
CA PRO A 126 6.07 -8.83 20.01
C PRO A 126 7.40 -8.83 19.25
N LYS A 127 8.48 -9.29 19.89
CA LYS A 127 9.81 -9.39 19.28
C LYS A 127 9.87 -10.50 18.23
N GLU A 128 9.25 -11.64 18.48
CA GLU A 128 9.18 -12.77 17.56
C GLU A 128 8.28 -12.47 16.36
N LEU A 129 7.18 -11.74 16.57
CA LEU A 129 6.35 -11.21 15.49
C LEU A 129 7.14 -10.30 14.55
N ASP A 130 7.92 -9.35 15.10
CA ASP A 130 8.71 -8.43 14.28
C ASP A 130 9.82 -9.18 13.50
N LEU A 131 10.50 -10.12 14.13
CA LEU A 131 11.48 -10.99 13.46
C LEU A 131 10.86 -11.80 12.32
N THR A 132 9.66 -12.35 12.55
CA THR A 132 8.94 -13.16 11.57
C THR A 132 8.48 -12.32 10.38
N LEU A 133 7.94 -11.12 10.64
CA LEU A 133 7.59 -10.16 9.59
C LEU A 133 8.82 -9.75 8.77
N ASN A 134 9.95 -9.50 9.42
CA ASN A 134 11.19 -9.15 8.75
C ASN A 134 11.75 -10.32 7.92
N LEU A 135 11.62 -11.56 8.39
CA LEU A 135 11.97 -12.77 7.64
C LEU A 135 11.10 -12.94 6.39
N ILE A 136 9.77 -12.81 6.52
CA ILE A 136 8.82 -12.89 5.40
C ILE A 136 9.15 -11.82 4.35
N ARG A 137 9.44 -10.59 4.78
CA ARG A 137 9.87 -9.49 3.89
C ARG A 137 11.17 -9.82 3.16
N LYS A 138 12.16 -10.39 3.85
CA LYS A 138 13.43 -10.82 3.25
C LYS A 138 13.23 -11.92 2.21
N ILE A 139 12.48 -12.98 2.54
CA ILE A 139 12.16 -14.08 1.62
C ILE A 139 11.41 -13.56 0.39
N SER A 140 10.43 -12.68 0.59
CA SER A 140 9.68 -12.07 -0.52
C SER A 140 10.57 -11.20 -1.43
N SER A 141 11.60 -10.58 -0.88
CA SER A 141 12.57 -9.79 -1.65
C SER A 141 13.60 -10.62 -2.40
N SER A 142 14.00 -11.79 -1.87
CA SER A 142 14.95 -12.71 -2.52
C SER A 142 14.29 -13.61 -3.57
N ALA A 143 12.97 -13.83 -3.51
CA ALA A 143 12.23 -14.54 -4.56
C ALA A 143 12.04 -13.72 -5.86
N LYS A 144 12.52 -12.47 -5.89
CA LYS A 144 12.38 -11.52 -7.02
C LYS A 144 13.73 -11.19 -7.70
N SER A 145 14.80 -11.90 -7.34
CA SER A 145 16.14 -11.82 -7.92
C SER A 145 16.48 -13.13 -8.62
#